data_AF-A0A920RW86-F1
#
_entry.id   AF-A0A920RW86-F1
#
_cell.length_a   1.000
_cell.length_b   1.000
_cell.length_c   1.000
_cell.angle_alpha   90.00
_cell.angle_beta   90.00
_cell.angle_gamma   90.00
#
_symmetry.space_group_name_H-M   'P 1'
#
loop_
_entity.id
_entity.type
_entity.pdbx_description
1 polymer ?
#
loop_
_entity_poly.entity_id
_entity_poly.type
_entity_poly.pdbx_seq_one_letter_code
_entity_poly.pdbx_strand_id
1 'polypeptide(L)'
;MYELSLIALIMPLIVGLLAGFIGSKINKSFTHWITTLGIFISFAISCWILIEVFLNPFLSFNQNIYEWMSIAGFKFLKRVF
;
A
#
# COMPACT_ATOMS: atom_id res chain seq x y z
N MET A 1 1.03 0.39 -13.42
CA MET A 1 1.76 1.25 -12.46
C MET A 1 0.88 1.76 -11.33
N TYR A 2 -0.34 2.27 -11.60
CA TYR A 2 -1.33 2.57 -10.55
C TYR A 2 -1.68 1.36 -9.67
N GLU A 3 -1.84 0.18 -10.31
CA GLU A 3 -2.06 -1.12 -9.65
C GLU A 3 -0.99 -1.41 -8.58
N LEU A 4 0.29 -1.12 -8.88
CA LEU A 4 1.41 -1.44 -8.00
C LEU A 4 1.42 -0.57 -6.74
N SER A 5 1.08 0.71 -6.87
CA SER A 5 0.95 1.65 -5.74
C SER A 5 -0.22 1.27 -4.81
N LEU A 6 -1.35 0.86 -5.40
CA LEU A 6 -2.50 0.34 -4.64
C LEU A 6 -2.16 -0.96 -3.91
N ILE A 7 -1.47 -1.89 -4.57
CA ILE A 7 -1.00 -3.13 -3.97
C ILE A 7 -0.04 -2.84 -2.81
N ALA A 8 0.90 -1.91 -2.97
CA ALA A 8 1.82 -1.50 -1.90
C ALA A 8 1.07 -0.91 -0.68
N LEU A 9 -0.06 -0.23 -0.89
CA LEU A 9 -0.90 0.31 0.19
C LEU A 9 -1.75 -0.77 0.88
N ILE A 10 -2.22 -1.77 0.13
CA ILE A 10 -3.15 -2.81 0.58
C ILE A 10 -2.43 -4.00 1.22
N MET A 11 -1.21 -4.33 0.79
CA MET A 11 -0.44 -5.43 1.37
C MET A 11 -0.20 -5.30 2.88
N PRO A 12 0.23 -4.14 3.43
CA PRO A 12 0.38 -3.96 4.88
C PRO A 12 -0.95 -4.13 5.64
N LEU A 13 -2.05 -3.68 5.04
CA LEU A 13 -3.38 -3.77 5.64
C LEU A 13 -3.84 -5.22 5.76
N ILE A 14 -3.66 -6.01 4.70
CA ILE A 14 -4.01 -7.44 4.66
C ILE A 14 -3.14 -8.23 5.65
N VAL A 15 -1.84 -7.96 5.68
CA VAL A 15 -0.89 -8.63 6.59
C VAL A 15 -1.22 -8.30 8.04
N GLY A 16 -1.55 -7.05 8.35
CA GLY A 16 -2.00 -6.64 9.68
C GLY A 16 -3.31 -7.31 10.11
N LEU A 17 -4.28 -7.41 9.21
CA LEU A 17 -5.54 -8.13 9.45
C LEU A 17 -5.31 -9.62 9.70
N LEU A 18 -4.48 -10.27 8.88
CA LEU A 18 -4.13 -11.68 9.06
C LEU A 18 -3.42 -11.90 10.40
N ALA A 19 -2.41 -11.09 10.72
CA ALA A 19 -1.68 -11.19 11.98
C ALA A 19 -2.58 -10.93 13.20
N GLY A 20 -3.53 -9.99 13.11
CA GLY A 20 -4.47 -9.69 14.18
C GLY A 20 -5.48 -10.80 14.44
N PHE A 21 -6.03 -11.44 13.39
CA PHE A 21 -7.02 -12.50 13.54
C PHE A 21 -6.40 -13.87 13.85
N ILE A 22 -5.24 -14.19 13.28
CA ILE A 22 -4.60 -15.52 13.39
C ILE A 22 -3.51 -15.54 14.48
N GLY A 23 -2.99 -14.39 14.92
CA GLY A 23 -1.87 -14.29 15.85
C GLY A 23 -2.11 -14.90 17.25
N SER A 24 -3.37 -15.11 17.64
CA SER A 24 -3.71 -15.79 18.90
C SER A 24 -3.60 -17.32 18.83
N LYS A 25 -3.72 -17.92 17.64
CA LYS A 25 -3.65 -19.37 17.42
C LYS A 25 -2.26 -19.86 17.02
N ILE A 26 -1.41 -18.96 16.53
CA ILE A 26 -0.10 -19.30 15.99
C ILE A 26 1.01 -18.86 16.95
N ASN A 27 2.02 -19.72 17.08
CA ASN A 27 3.19 -19.54 17.92
C ASN A 27 3.85 -18.14 17.71
N LYS A 28 4.18 -17.42 18.79
CA LYS A 28 4.65 -16.01 18.77
C LYS A 28 5.73 -15.70 17.72
N SER A 29 6.67 -16.64 17.53
CA SER A 29 7.78 -16.48 16.59
C SER A 29 7.32 -16.41 15.12
N PHE A 30 6.30 -17.20 14.75
CA PHE A 30 5.81 -17.27 13.38
C PHE A 30 5.00 -16.02 13.00
N THR A 31 4.24 -15.45 13.93
CA THR A 31 3.52 -14.17 13.76
C THR A 31 4.48 -13.00 13.49
N HIS A 32 5.66 -13.01 14.11
CA HIS A 32 6.68 -11.99 13.89
C HIS A 32 7.33 -12.08 12.50
N TRP A 33 7.57 -13.32 12.04
CA TRP A 33 8.10 -13.57 10.70
C TRP A 33 7.09 -13.21 9.61
N ILE A 34 5.80 -13.54 9.79
CA ILE A 34 4.76 -13.26 8.79
C ILE A 34 4.56 -11.75 8.58
N THR A 35 4.59 -10.97 9.68
CA THR A 35 4.44 -9.51 9.62
C THR A 35 5.66 -8.86 8.97
N THR A 36 6.87 -9.30 9.32
CA THR A 36 8.11 -8.79 8.74
C THR A 36 8.18 -9.09 7.24
N LEU A 37 7.83 -10.31 6.80
CA LEU A 37 7.81 -10.67 5.38
C LEU A 37 6.78 -9.85 4.59
N GLY A 38 5.59 -9.63 5.14
CA GLY A 38 4.55 -8.83 4.49
C GLY A 38 4.94 -7.35 4.32
N ILE A 39 5.59 -6.77 5.33
CA ILE A 39 6.14 -5.42 5.25
C ILE A 39 7.31 -5.37 4.26
N PHE A 40 8.18 -6.39 4.25
CA PHE A 40 9.31 -6.47 3.33
C PHE A 40 8.87 -6.51 1.86
N ILE A 41 7.79 -7.24 1.54
CA ILE A 41 7.20 -7.26 0.19
C ILE A 41 6.69 -5.86 -0.20
N SER A 42 6.01 -5.17 0.72
CA SER A 42 5.51 -3.82 0.48
C SER A 42 6.66 -2.83 0.26
N PHE A 43 7.75 -2.98 1.02
CA PHE A 43 8.98 -2.21 0.86
C PHE A 43 9.67 -2.48 -0.49
N ALA A 44 9.78 -3.74 -0.90
CA ALA A 44 10.37 -4.11 -2.19
C ALA A 44 9.60 -3.49 -3.37
N ILE A 45 8.27 -3.52 -3.33
CA ILE A 45 7.41 -2.86 -4.33
C ILE A 45 7.61 -1.34 -4.32
N SER A 46 7.76 -0.72 -3.13
CA SER A 46 8.06 0.70 -3.03
C SER A 46 9.42 1.07 -3.63
N CYS A 47 10.45 0.24 -3.44
CA CYS A 47 11.76 0.43 -4.08
C CYS A 47 11.67 0.30 -5.61
N TRP A 48 10.87 -0.63 -6.11
CA TRP A 48 10.63 -0.75 -7.56
C TRP A 48 10.01 0.52 -8.12
N ILE A 49 8.95 1.03 -7.50
CA ILE A 49 8.29 2.28 -7.91
C ILE A 49 9.29 3.45 -7.88
N LEU A 50 10.15 3.51 -6.87
CA LEU A 50 11.18 4.55 -6.77
C LEU A 50 12.17 4.51 -7.93
N ILE A 51 12.64 3.32 -8.33
CA ILE A 51 13.53 3.16 -9.48
C ILE A 51 12.82 3.60 -10.77
N GLU A 52 11.56 3.21 -10.95
CA GLU A 52 10.75 3.55 -12.12
C GLU A 52 10.55 5.08 -12.24
N VAL A 53 10.26 5.76 -11.12
CA VAL A 53 10.13 7.23 -11.05
C VAL A 53 11.47 7.92 -11.32
N PHE A 54 12.57 7.36 -10.81
CA PHE A 54 13.91 7.91 -11.04
C PHE A 54 14.33 7.82 -12.52
N LEU A 55 14.01 6.71 -13.19
CA LEU A 55 14.30 6.50 -14.61
C LEU A 55 13.33 7.28 -15.53
N ASN A 56 12.08 7.49 -15.10
CA ASN A 56 11.05 8.18 -15.88
C ASN A 56 10.38 9.32 -15.09
N PRO A 57 11.03 10.49 -14.95
CA PRO A 57 10.52 11.58 -14.12
C PRO A 57 9.23 12.24 -14.65
N PHE A 58 8.86 12.01 -15.91
CA PHE A 58 7.65 12.55 -16.53
C PHE A 58 6.41 11.67 -16.36
N LEU A 59 6.56 10.44 -15.85
CA LEU A 59 5.45 9.54 -15.52
C LEU A 59 4.80 10.02 -14.21
N SER A 60 4.03 11.10 -14.30
CA SER A 60 3.26 11.63 -13.18
C SER A 60 2.09 10.69 -12.86
N PHE A 61 2.16 9.94 -11.76
CA PHE A 61 1.09 9.03 -11.33
C PHE A 61 -0.09 9.74 -10.65
N ASN A 62 -0.39 10.98 -11.06
CA ASN A 62 -1.38 11.84 -10.43
C ASN A 62 -2.80 11.55 -10.94
N GLN A 63 -3.28 10.33 -10.67
CA GLN A 63 -4.60 9.87 -11.10
C GLN A 63 -5.58 9.91 -9.92
N ASN A 64 -6.79 10.38 -10.17
CA ASN A 64 -7.86 10.34 -9.16
C ASN A 64 -8.38 8.90 -9.02
N ILE A 65 -8.39 8.38 -7.79
CA ILE A 65 -8.85 7.02 -7.47
C ILE A 65 -10.35 7.04 -7.15
N TYR A 66 -10.77 7.98 -6.31
CA TYR A 66 -12.17 8.19 -5.92
C TYR A 66 -12.35 9.55 -5.23
N GLU A 67 -13.60 10.00 -5.13
CA GLU A 67 -14.02 11.17 -4.35
C GLU A 67 -14.36 10.72 -2.92
N TRP A 68 -13.57 11.15 -1.94
CA TRP A 68 -13.75 10.76 -0.53
C TRP A 68 -14.95 11.46 0.12
N MET A 69 -15.15 12.73 -0.21
CA MET A 69 -16.24 13.54 0.33
C MET A 69 -16.57 14.70 -0.61
N SER A 70 -17.85 15.04 -0.67
CA SER A 70 -18.35 16.24 -1.36
C SER A 70 -19.12 17.09 -0.35
N ILE A 71 -18.70 18.34 -0.13
CA ILE A 71 -19.40 19.26 0.79
C ILE A 71 -19.42 20.67 0.20
N ALA A 72 -20.61 21.28 0.14
CA ALA A 72 -20.82 22.64 -0.36
C ALA A 72 -20.09 22.97 -1.68
N GLY A 73 -20.00 22.00 -2.61
CA GLY A 73 -19.30 22.15 -3.90
C GLY A 73 -17.80 21.81 -3.88
N PHE A 74 -17.21 21.55 -2.71
CA PHE A 74 -15.83 21.08 -2.59
C PHE A 74 -15.77 19.56 -2.70
N LYS A 75 -14.97 19.09 -3.66
CA LYS A 75 -14.71 17.66 -3.89
C LYS A 75 -13.35 17.29 -3.31
N PHE A 76 -13.34 16.45 -2.29
CA PHE A 76 -12.12 15.88 -1.74
C PHE A 76 -11.74 14.64 -2.55
N LEU A 77 -10.89 14.84 -3.55
CA LEU A 77 -10.44 13.78 -4.45
C LEU A 77 -9.18 13.13 -3.88
N LYS A 78 -9.20 11.79 -3.76
CA LYS A 78 -8.01 11.02 -3.39
C LYS A 78 -7.20 10.72 -4.64
N ARG A 79 -5.93 11.14 -4.64
CA ARG A 79 -4.98 10.97 -5.74
C ARG A 79 -3.93 9.93 -5.38
N VAL A 80 -3.54 9.10 -6.34
CA VAL A 80 -2.28 8.33 -6.26
C VAL A 80 -1.12 9.28 -6.60
N PHE A 81 0.04 9.01 -6.03
CA PHE A 81 1.32 9.61 -6.37
C PHE A 81 2.27 8.54 -6.92
#